data_AF-A0A8T3B3M4-F1
#
_entry.id   AF-A0A8T3B3M4-F1
#
_cell.length_a   1.000
_cell.length_b   1.000
_cell.length_c   1.000
_cell.angle_alpha   90.00
_cell.angle_beta   90.00
_cell.angle_gamma   90.00
#
_symmetry.space_group_name_H-M   'P 1'
#
loop_
_entity.id
_entity.type
_entity.pdbx_description
1 polymer ?
#
loop_
_entity_poly.entity_id
_entity_poly.type
_entity_poly.pdbx_seq_one_letter_code
_entity_poly.pdbx_strand_id
1 'polypeptide(L)'
;MDSVEVLVMHIQDLSGNPVELAHLHAILKQSEDTLRVQASHLVPFIEQLDPSSHSLGYLFLLEAYSSGPILRENISSFLACVVGFINFCSAEQIRLAPDKFISVCKRFKDQVIQHQVPIQGVAPLRTAVHKLQSSYEQLTALHSDFLLLCLLLKCYKAGTSVLDDEVLEIDQPRDFFLFCYYG
;
A
#
# COMPACT_ATOMS: atom_id res chain seq x y z
N MET A 1 -26.50 3.01 -8.55
CA MET A 1 -25.10 3.47 -8.70
C MET A 1 -24.83 4.28 -7.46
N ASP A 2 -24.24 3.66 -6.45
CA ASP A 2 -23.93 4.36 -5.21
C ASP A 2 -22.78 5.32 -5.51
N SER A 3 -22.96 6.60 -5.18
CA SER A 3 -21.93 7.61 -5.40
C SER A 3 -20.74 7.35 -4.46
N VAL A 4 -19.55 7.82 -4.84
CA VAL A 4 -18.36 7.73 -3.98
C VAL A 4 -18.57 8.43 -2.63
N GLU A 5 -19.43 9.45 -2.57
CA GLU A 5 -19.83 10.11 -1.33
C GLU A 5 -20.52 9.14 -0.36
N VAL A 6 -21.48 8.35 -0.84
CA VAL A 6 -22.16 7.32 -0.03
C VAL A 6 -21.16 6.26 0.42
N LEU A 7 -20.22 5.90 -0.44
CA LEU A 7 -19.17 4.95 -0.09
C LEU A 7 -18.27 5.48 1.04
N VAL A 8 -17.91 6.77 1.01
CA VAL A 8 -17.13 7.41 2.10
C VAL A 8 -17.89 7.38 3.41
N MET A 9 -19.21 7.63 3.40
CA MET A 9 -20.03 7.50 4.60
C MET A 9 -20.00 6.07 5.15
N HIS A 10 -20.18 5.05 4.29
CA HIS A 10 -20.06 3.66 4.72
C HIS A 10 -18.67 3.33 5.28
N ILE A 11 -17.60 3.87 4.70
CA ILE A 11 -16.24 3.67 5.23
C ILE A 11 -16.14 4.25 6.64
N GLN A 12 -16.62 5.48 6.86
CA GLN A 12 -16.56 6.13 8.17
C GLN A 12 -17.41 5.39 9.22
N ASP A 13 -18.57 4.87 8.84
CA ASP A 13 -19.49 4.21 9.77
C ASP A 13 -19.07 2.77 10.10
N LEU A 14 -18.54 2.01 9.13
CA LEU A 14 -18.34 0.55 9.24
C LEU A 14 -16.91 0.12 9.58
N SER A 15 -15.96 1.06 9.73
CA SER A 15 -14.56 0.74 10.02
C SER A 15 -14.29 0.37 11.48
N GLY A 16 -15.29 0.52 12.37
CA GLY A 16 -15.10 0.45 13.83
C GLY A 16 -15.09 -0.95 14.45
N ASN A 17 -15.66 -1.97 13.79
CA ASN A 17 -15.68 -3.33 14.34
C ASN A 17 -15.48 -4.43 13.27
N PRO A 18 -15.04 -5.66 13.65
CA PRO A 18 -14.68 -6.70 12.68
C PRO A 18 -15.84 -7.20 11.80
N VAL A 19 -17.07 -7.22 12.32
CA VAL A 19 -18.25 -7.71 11.58
C VAL A 19 -18.65 -6.70 10.51
N GLU A 20 -18.71 -5.42 10.89
CA GLU A 20 -18.94 -4.29 9.99
C GLU A 20 -17.80 -4.15 8.99
N LEU A 21 -16.55 -4.42 9.38
CA LEU A 21 -15.40 -4.38 8.49
C LEU A 21 -15.49 -5.44 7.39
N ALA A 22 -15.98 -6.64 7.70
CA ALA A 22 -16.24 -7.67 6.69
C ALA A 22 -17.36 -7.23 5.72
N HIS A 23 -18.41 -6.57 6.23
CA HIS A 23 -19.46 -6.00 5.40
C HIS A 23 -18.94 -4.87 4.50
N LEU A 24 -18.14 -3.95 5.06
CA LEU A 24 -17.47 -2.87 4.35
C LEU A 24 -16.59 -3.42 3.23
N HIS A 25 -15.83 -4.49 3.49
CA HIS A 25 -15.01 -5.13 2.48
C HIS A 25 -15.84 -5.64 1.29
N ALA A 26 -17.01 -6.22 1.54
CA ALA A 26 -17.91 -6.67 0.48
C ALA A 26 -18.46 -5.50 -0.34
N ILE A 27 -18.84 -4.39 0.30
CA ILE A 27 -19.27 -3.15 -0.38
C ILE A 27 -18.15 -2.61 -1.26
N LEU A 28 -16.95 -2.46 -0.70
CA LEU A 28 -15.77 -1.93 -1.41
C LEU A 28 -15.42 -2.76 -2.66
N LYS A 29 -15.51 -4.09 -2.57
CA LYS A 29 -15.34 -4.98 -3.73
C LYS A 29 -16.37 -4.75 -4.83
N GLN A 30 -17.63 -4.48 -4.46
CA GLN A 30 -18.69 -4.19 -5.44
C GLN A 30 -18.52 -2.81 -6.08
N SER A 31 -17.86 -1.87 -5.40
CA SER A 31 -17.64 -0.50 -5.88
C SER A 31 -16.36 -0.29 -6.68
N GLU A 32 -15.53 -1.32 -6.91
CA GLU A 32 -14.22 -1.17 -7.56
C GLU A 32 -14.29 -0.55 -8.96
N ASP A 33 -15.28 -0.93 -9.77
CA ASP A 33 -15.44 -0.37 -11.11
C ASP A 33 -15.81 1.11 -11.06
N THR A 34 -16.64 1.51 -10.10
CA THR A 34 -16.98 2.92 -9.86
C THR A 34 -15.76 3.72 -9.43
N LEU A 35 -14.96 3.19 -8.50
CA LEU A 35 -13.71 3.82 -8.05
C LEU A 35 -12.73 4.00 -9.21
N ARG A 36 -12.60 2.99 -10.09
CA ARG A 36 -11.71 3.05 -11.26
C ARG A 36 -12.15 4.10 -12.28
N VAL A 37 -13.46 4.19 -12.55
CA VAL A 37 -14.01 5.21 -13.46
C VAL A 37 -13.82 6.63 -12.91
N GLN A 38 -13.89 6.79 -11.59
CA GLN A 38 -13.78 8.10 -10.93
C GLN A 38 -12.40 8.40 -10.34
N ALA A 39 -11.36 7.62 -10.72
CA ALA A 39 -10.03 7.66 -10.11
C ALA A 39 -9.42 9.07 -9.99
N SER A 40 -9.57 9.92 -11.01
CA SER A 40 -9.05 11.30 -11.02
C SER A 40 -9.72 12.24 -10.02
N HIS A 41 -10.89 11.86 -9.49
CA HIS A 41 -11.69 12.67 -8.57
C HIS A 41 -11.69 12.12 -7.13
N LEU A 42 -10.86 11.11 -6.83
CA LEU A 42 -10.85 10.46 -5.52
C LEU A 42 -10.11 11.24 -4.43
N VAL A 43 -9.22 12.17 -4.79
CA VAL A 43 -8.36 12.88 -3.82
C VAL A 43 -9.17 13.58 -2.70
N PRO A 44 -10.23 14.36 -2.98
CA PRO A 44 -11.00 15.02 -1.92
C PRO A 44 -11.70 14.03 -0.98
N PHE A 45 -11.99 12.81 -1.44
CA PHE A 45 -12.59 11.76 -0.62
C PHE A 45 -11.55 11.05 0.25
N ILE A 46 -10.34 10.85 -0.28
CA ILE A 46 -9.21 10.32 0.49
C ILE A 46 -8.85 11.26 1.66
N GLU A 47 -8.90 12.58 1.43
CA GLU A 47 -8.61 13.59 2.46
C GLU A 47 -9.61 13.61 3.63
N GLN A 48 -10.79 13.02 3.46
CA GLN A 48 -11.82 12.90 4.50
C GLN A 48 -11.64 11.65 5.39
N LEU A 49 -10.68 10.78 5.05
CA LEU A 49 -10.47 9.51 5.73
C LEU A 49 -9.22 9.56 6.61
N ASP A 50 -9.36 9.07 7.84
CA ASP A 50 -8.22 8.83 8.70
C ASP A 50 -7.49 7.54 8.26
N PRO A 51 -6.17 7.59 7.98
CA PRO A 51 -5.45 6.43 7.50
C PRO A 51 -5.40 5.28 8.51
N SER A 52 -5.52 5.53 9.82
CA SER A 52 -5.42 4.51 10.88
C SER A 52 -6.74 3.83 11.18
N SER A 53 -7.83 4.61 11.21
CA SER A 53 -9.17 4.09 11.51
C SER A 53 -9.87 3.55 10.27
N HIS A 54 -9.66 4.17 9.10
CA HIS A 54 -10.36 3.84 7.85
C HIS A 54 -9.46 3.15 6.82
N SER A 55 -8.41 2.43 7.26
CA SER A 55 -7.35 1.93 6.39
C SER A 55 -7.84 1.09 5.22
N LEU A 56 -8.85 0.24 5.40
CA LEU A 56 -9.38 -0.61 4.34
C LEU A 56 -10.03 0.24 3.23
N GLY A 57 -10.93 1.15 3.60
CA GLY A 57 -11.57 2.06 2.65
C GLY A 57 -10.56 2.99 1.99
N TYR A 58 -9.67 3.58 2.79
CA TYR A 58 -8.57 4.42 2.30
C TYR A 58 -7.74 3.67 1.25
N LEU A 59 -7.39 2.41 1.51
CA LEU A 59 -6.61 1.59 0.59
C LEU A 59 -7.30 1.39 -0.77
N PHE A 60 -8.60 1.13 -0.79
CA PHE A 60 -9.34 0.96 -2.05
C PHE A 60 -9.37 2.24 -2.88
N LEU A 61 -9.59 3.40 -2.24
CA LEU A 61 -9.58 4.69 -2.92
C LEU A 61 -8.17 5.04 -3.41
N LEU A 62 -7.15 4.84 -2.57
CA LEU A 62 -5.76 5.13 -2.90
C LEU A 62 -5.25 4.22 -4.03
N GLU A 63 -5.60 2.93 -4.03
CA GLU A 63 -5.24 2.00 -5.10
C GLU A 63 -5.84 2.44 -6.43
N ALA A 64 -7.15 2.71 -6.47
CA ALA A 64 -7.82 3.19 -7.67
C ALA A 64 -7.23 4.50 -8.19
N TYR A 65 -6.94 5.46 -7.30
CA TYR A 65 -6.26 6.71 -7.65
C TYR A 65 -4.85 6.46 -8.21
N SER A 66 -4.07 5.58 -7.57
CA SER A 66 -2.67 5.30 -7.93
C SER A 66 -2.52 4.51 -9.25
N SER A 67 -3.54 3.74 -9.62
CA SER A 67 -3.60 2.94 -10.85
C SER A 67 -3.72 3.81 -12.12
N GLY A 68 -4.15 5.06 -11.98
CA GLY A 68 -4.20 6.04 -13.07
C GLY A 68 -2.86 6.76 -13.33
N PRO A 69 -2.82 7.63 -14.37
CA PRO A 69 -1.69 8.53 -14.58
C PRO A 69 -1.64 9.60 -13.49
N ILE A 70 -0.47 9.77 -12.87
CA ILE A 70 -0.20 10.83 -11.89
C ILE A 70 0.44 12.00 -12.62
N LEU A 71 -0.21 13.16 -12.61
CA LEU A 71 0.34 14.39 -13.21
C LEU A 71 1.60 14.82 -12.46
N ARG A 72 2.59 15.35 -13.19
CA ARG A 72 3.88 15.76 -12.60
C ARG A 72 3.73 16.78 -11.47
N GLU A 73 2.75 17.68 -11.57
CA GLU A 73 2.46 18.68 -10.53
C GLU A 73 1.92 18.07 -9.22
N ASN A 74 1.30 16.90 -9.30
CA ASN A 74 0.70 16.18 -8.17
C ASN A 74 1.60 15.07 -7.61
N ILE A 75 2.83 14.92 -8.12
CA ILE A 75 3.70 13.83 -7.70
C ILE A 75 4.08 13.93 -6.22
N SER A 76 4.42 15.13 -5.76
CA SER A 76 4.83 15.38 -4.38
C SER A 76 3.69 15.14 -3.39
N SER A 77 2.47 15.57 -3.72
CA SER A 77 1.28 15.30 -2.90
C SER A 77 0.91 13.81 -2.91
N PHE A 78 1.00 13.13 -4.05
CA PHE A 78 0.82 11.68 -4.15
C PHE A 78 1.82 10.93 -3.26
N LEU A 79 3.12 11.22 -3.36
CA LEU A 79 4.14 10.57 -2.55
C LEU A 79 3.90 10.82 -1.05
N ALA A 80 3.58 12.05 -0.65
CA ALA A 80 3.26 12.38 0.73
C ALA A 80 2.03 11.63 1.25
N CYS A 81 0.98 11.52 0.42
CA CYS A 81 -0.24 10.77 0.73
C CYS A 81 0.07 9.28 0.98
N VAL A 82 0.81 8.63 0.08
CA VAL A 82 1.17 7.21 0.24
C VAL A 82 2.06 6.99 1.46
N VAL A 83 3.04 7.86 1.71
CA VAL A 83 3.90 7.77 2.91
C VAL A 83 3.08 7.93 4.19
N GLY A 84 2.17 8.91 4.23
CA GLY A 84 1.25 9.11 5.34
C GLY A 84 0.42 7.86 5.60
N PHE A 85 -0.19 7.31 4.54
CA PHE A 85 -0.97 6.09 4.64
C PHE A 85 -0.14 4.91 5.16
N ILE A 86 1.02 4.60 4.56
CA ILE A 86 1.87 3.48 4.98
C ILE A 86 2.28 3.61 6.45
N ASN A 87 2.60 4.82 6.93
CA ASN A 87 3.03 5.02 8.30
C ASN A 87 1.89 4.83 9.31
N PHE A 88 0.67 5.26 8.99
CA PHE A 88 -0.44 5.27 9.95
C PHE A 88 -1.48 4.15 9.76
N CYS A 89 -1.48 3.43 8.66
CA CYS A 89 -2.48 2.39 8.40
C CYS A 89 -2.47 1.23 9.41
N SER A 90 -3.65 0.67 9.66
CA SER A 90 -3.83 -0.56 10.42
C SER A 90 -3.36 -1.77 9.61
N ALA A 91 -2.41 -2.53 10.19
CA ALA A 91 -1.92 -3.77 9.59
C ALA A 91 -3.04 -4.81 9.41
N GLU A 92 -3.96 -4.91 10.36
CA GLU A 92 -5.10 -5.83 10.31
C GLU A 92 -6.00 -5.53 9.11
N GLN A 93 -6.34 -4.26 8.89
CA GLN A 93 -7.22 -3.85 7.81
C GLN A 93 -6.57 -4.00 6.43
N ILE A 94 -5.29 -3.62 6.25
CA ILE A 94 -4.63 -3.76 4.95
C ILE A 94 -4.45 -5.23 4.54
N ARG A 95 -4.32 -6.16 5.51
CA ARG A 95 -4.21 -7.61 5.26
C ARG A 95 -5.52 -8.24 4.78
N LEU A 96 -6.65 -7.54 4.85
CA LEU A 96 -7.89 -7.97 4.20
C LEU A 96 -7.84 -7.83 2.68
N ALA A 97 -6.99 -6.92 2.16
CA ALA A 97 -6.81 -6.68 0.73
C ALA A 97 -5.31 -6.52 0.37
N PRO A 98 -4.48 -7.56 0.61
CA PRO A 98 -3.02 -7.46 0.51
C PRO A 98 -2.57 -7.09 -0.91
N ASP A 99 -3.23 -7.61 -1.95
CA ASP A 99 -2.90 -7.31 -3.35
C ASP A 99 -3.00 -5.81 -3.67
N LYS A 100 -3.99 -5.12 -3.09
CA LYS A 100 -4.16 -3.67 -3.27
C LYS A 100 -3.06 -2.90 -2.56
N PHE A 101 -2.70 -3.31 -1.35
CA PHE A 101 -1.60 -2.70 -0.59
C PHE A 101 -0.26 -2.87 -1.32
N ILE A 102 -0.01 -4.08 -1.85
CA ILE A 102 1.15 -4.38 -2.67
C ILE A 102 1.17 -3.49 -3.93
N SER A 103 0.03 -3.34 -4.62
CA SER A 103 -0.09 -2.49 -5.81
C SER A 103 0.30 -1.03 -5.51
N VAL A 104 -0.26 -0.45 -4.45
CA VAL A 104 0.06 0.93 -4.02
C VAL A 104 1.55 1.08 -3.69
N CYS A 105 2.13 0.15 -2.94
CA CYS A 105 3.54 0.21 -2.56
C CYS A 105 4.48 0.09 -3.77
N LYS A 106 4.17 -0.81 -4.72
CA LYS A 106 4.92 -0.94 -5.98
C LYS A 106 4.82 0.31 -6.83
N ARG A 107 3.62 0.88 -6.95
CA ARG A 107 3.39 2.14 -7.67
C ARG A 107 4.18 3.28 -7.05
N PHE A 108 4.18 3.39 -5.72
CA PHE A 108 4.98 4.35 -4.98
C PHE A 108 6.49 4.19 -5.22
N LYS A 109 7.01 2.96 -5.14
CA LYS A 109 8.41 2.64 -5.47
C LYS A 109 8.76 3.09 -6.89
N ASP A 110 7.93 2.77 -7.87
CA ASP A 110 8.16 3.16 -9.27
C ASP A 110 8.19 4.68 -9.42
N GLN A 111 7.29 5.40 -8.73
CA GLN A 111 7.25 6.87 -8.75
C GLN A 111 8.52 7.49 -8.12
N VAL A 112 8.99 7.02 -6.97
CA VAL A 112 10.21 7.58 -6.36
C VAL A 112 11.46 7.31 -7.20
N ILE A 113 11.53 6.17 -7.90
CA ILE A 113 12.62 5.86 -8.83
C ILE A 113 12.53 6.76 -10.08
N GLN A 114 11.36 6.81 -10.72
CA GLN A 114 11.12 7.59 -11.94
C GLN A 114 11.43 9.08 -11.73
N HIS A 115 11.14 9.61 -10.55
CA HIS A 115 11.34 11.01 -10.21
C HIS A 115 12.66 11.29 -9.47
N GLN A 116 13.59 10.33 -9.46
CA GLN A 116 14.95 10.49 -8.91
C GLN A 116 14.98 10.92 -7.44
N VAL A 117 13.97 10.51 -6.65
CA VAL A 117 13.92 10.66 -5.19
C VAL A 117 13.85 9.31 -4.45
N PRO A 118 14.57 8.25 -4.88
CA PRO A 118 14.40 6.90 -4.35
C PRO A 118 14.61 6.78 -2.84
N ILE A 119 15.41 7.67 -2.23
CA ILE A 119 15.64 7.69 -0.77
C ILE A 119 14.34 7.83 0.04
N GLN A 120 13.33 8.52 -0.52
CA GLN A 120 12.03 8.69 0.13
C GLN A 120 11.27 7.36 0.26
N GLY A 121 11.60 6.34 -0.54
CA GLY A 121 10.95 5.05 -0.49
C GLY A 121 11.52 4.07 0.53
N VAL A 122 12.75 4.27 1.04
CA VAL A 122 13.45 3.27 1.87
C VAL A 122 12.71 3.00 3.17
N ALA A 123 12.50 4.03 4.00
CA ALA A 123 11.83 3.84 5.28
C ALA A 123 10.35 3.43 5.13
N PRO A 124 9.55 4.04 4.22
CA PRO A 124 8.16 3.61 4.02
C PRO A 124 8.02 2.18 3.52
N LEU A 125 8.82 1.73 2.54
CA LEU A 125 8.71 0.36 2.05
C LEU A 125 9.11 -0.68 3.10
N ARG A 126 10.10 -0.38 3.96
CA ARG A 126 10.40 -1.23 5.11
C ARG A 126 9.21 -1.33 6.07
N THR A 127 8.58 -0.20 6.38
CA THR A 127 7.34 -0.18 7.18
C THR A 127 6.24 -1.02 6.53
N ALA A 128 6.07 -0.90 5.21
CA ALA A 128 5.07 -1.65 4.45
C ALA A 128 5.32 -3.16 4.49
N VAL A 129 6.58 -3.61 4.38
CA VAL A 129 6.96 -5.02 4.54
C VAL A 129 6.47 -5.56 5.88
N HIS A 130 6.83 -4.91 6.99
CA HIS A 130 6.45 -5.37 8.33
C HIS A 130 4.95 -5.31 8.60
N LYS A 131 4.24 -4.31 8.05
CA LYS A 131 2.78 -4.24 8.21
C LYS A 131 2.06 -5.33 7.43
N LEU A 132 2.57 -5.71 6.26
CA LEU A 132 1.98 -6.74 5.42
C LEU A 132 2.23 -8.16 5.96
N GLN A 133 3.42 -8.40 6.52
CA GLN A 133 3.81 -9.68 7.12
C GLN A 133 2.88 -10.12 8.24
N SER A 134 2.30 -11.32 8.14
CA SER A 134 1.55 -11.93 9.24
C SER A 134 2.47 -12.46 10.35
N SER A 135 3.69 -12.87 9.97
CA SER A 135 4.79 -13.32 10.82
C SER A 135 6.12 -12.75 10.28
N TYR A 136 7.16 -12.67 11.10
CA TYR A 136 8.51 -12.31 10.62
C TYR A 136 9.11 -13.37 9.68
N GLU A 137 8.54 -14.57 9.66
CA GLU A 137 8.99 -15.68 8.83
C GLU A 137 8.39 -15.63 7.40
N GLN A 138 7.41 -14.75 7.18
CA GLN A 138 6.72 -14.61 5.90
C GLN A 138 7.49 -13.72 4.92
N LEU A 139 7.78 -14.29 3.74
CA LEU A 139 8.26 -13.53 2.60
C LEU A 139 7.10 -12.94 1.79
N THR A 140 6.91 -11.64 1.93
CA THR A 140 5.97 -10.87 1.10
C THR A 140 6.62 -10.38 -0.19
N ALA A 141 5.80 -10.11 -1.21
CA ALA A 141 6.24 -9.53 -2.49
C ALA A 141 7.04 -8.21 -2.33
N LEU A 142 6.78 -7.45 -1.25
CA LEU A 142 7.39 -6.15 -1.00
C LEU A 142 8.85 -6.23 -0.55
N HIS A 143 9.33 -7.39 -0.07
CA HIS A 143 10.74 -7.55 0.32
C HIS A 143 11.66 -7.27 -0.86
N SER A 144 11.36 -7.87 -2.02
CA SER A 144 12.18 -7.70 -3.22
C SER A 144 12.20 -6.23 -3.70
N ASP A 145 11.06 -5.54 -3.63
CA ASP A 145 10.94 -4.12 -3.98
C ASP A 145 11.74 -3.22 -3.04
N PHE A 146 11.73 -3.51 -1.73
CA PHE A 146 12.52 -2.80 -0.73
C PHE A 146 14.04 -3.04 -0.90
N LEU A 147 14.45 -4.29 -1.11
CA LEU A 147 15.86 -4.66 -1.33
C LEU A 147 16.41 -4.04 -2.61
N LEU A 148 15.64 -4.06 -3.71
CA LEU A 148 16.01 -3.38 -4.95
C LEU A 148 16.27 -1.89 -4.71
N LEU A 149 15.42 -1.21 -3.94
CA LEU A 149 15.60 0.20 -3.62
C LEU A 149 16.87 0.45 -2.78
N CYS A 150 17.13 -0.41 -1.80
CA CYS A 150 18.35 -0.36 -1.00
C CYS A 150 19.61 -0.56 -1.85
N LEU A 151 19.58 -1.50 -2.81
CA LEU A 151 20.68 -1.78 -3.72
C LEU A 151 20.97 -0.58 -4.64
N LEU A 152 19.94 0.00 -5.25
CA LEU A 152 20.08 1.19 -6.11
C LEU A 152 20.69 2.38 -5.36
N LEU A 153 20.35 2.54 -4.09
CA LEU A 153 20.85 3.62 -3.22
C LEU A 153 22.15 3.30 -2.49
N LYS A 154 22.65 2.06 -2.59
CA LYS A 154 23.77 1.54 -1.77
C LYS A 154 23.50 1.67 -0.25
N CYS A 155 22.23 1.58 0.16
CA CYS A 155 21.79 1.63 1.56
C CYS A 155 21.73 0.23 2.19
N TYR A 156 22.82 -0.53 2.12
CA TYR A 156 22.86 -1.95 2.53
C TYR A 156 22.43 -2.18 3.98
N LYS A 157 22.82 -1.28 4.90
CA LYS A 157 22.41 -1.37 6.32
C LYS A 157 20.89 -1.35 6.51
N ALA A 158 20.15 -0.67 5.63
CA ALA A 158 18.69 -0.72 5.66
C ALA A 158 18.18 -2.05 5.11
N GLY A 159 18.78 -2.58 4.04
CA GLY A 159 18.43 -3.89 3.47
C GLY A 159 18.67 -5.05 4.44
N THR A 160 19.77 -5.02 5.20
CA THR A 160 20.11 -6.08 6.16
C THR A 160 19.00 -6.32 7.20
N SER A 161 18.22 -5.30 7.56
CA SER A 161 17.17 -5.45 8.57
C SER A 161 16.02 -6.38 8.17
N VAL A 162 15.90 -6.77 6.89
CA VAL A 162 14.93 -7.78 6.44
C VAL A 162 15.60 -9.07 5.95
N LEU A 163 16.94 -9.08 5.84
CA LEU A 163 17.73 -10.26 5.46
C LEU A 163 18.12 -11.11 6.68
N ASP A 164 18.17 -10.47 7.85
CA ASP A 164 18.44 -11.16 9.12
C ASP A 164 17.23 -11.99 9.61
N ASP A 165 16.04 -11.78 9.03
CA ASP A 165 14.82 -12.52 9.35
C ASP A 165 14.87 -13.94 8.73
N GLU A 166 14.45 -14.96 9.49
CA GLU A 166 14.41 -16.34 9.01
C GLU A 166 13.18 -16.55 8.12
N VAL A 167 13.38 -16.53 6.79
CA VAL A 167 12.29 -16.73 5.82
C VAL A 167 11.91 -18.21 5.71
N LEU A 168 10.72 -18.57 6.21
CA LEU A 168 10.19 -19.94 6.17
C LEU A 168 8.89 -20.07 5.36
N GLU A 169 8.11 -18.99 5.27
CA GLU A 169 6.81 -18.99 4.58
C GLU A 169 6.92 -18.22 3.26
N ILE A 170 6.78 -18.93 2.13
CA ILE A 170 6.93 -18.36 0.78
C ILE A 170 5.65 -18.59 -0.02
N ASP A 171 4.96 -17.51 -0.37
CA ASP A 171 3.72 -17.57 -1.15
C ASP A 171 3.99 -17.72 -2.66
N GLN A 172 4.99 -17.01 -3.18
CA GLN A 172 5.28 -16.94 -4.62
C GLN A 172 6.77 -17.24 -4.90
N PRO A 173 7.09 -18.26 -5.73
CA PRO A 173 8.48 -18.61 -6.03
C PRO A 173 9.30 -17.46 -6.62
N ARG A 174 8.66 -16.60 -7.43
CA ARG A 174 9.31 -15.42 -8.02
C ARG A 174 9.83 -14.45 -6.97
N ASP A 175 9.07 -14.25 -5.90
CA ASP A 175 9.43 -13.29 -4.86
C ASP A 175 10.63 -13.80 -4.05
N PHE A 176 10.73 -15.11 -3.83
CA PHE A 176 11.91 -15.76 -3.26
C PHE A 176 13.16 -15.61 -4.14
N PHE A 177 13.04 -15.84 -5.46
CA PHE A 177 14.18 -15.65 -6.35
C PHE A 177 14.70 -14.21 -6.36
N LEU A 178 13.79 -13.22 -6.35
CA LEU A 178 14.17 -11.82 -6.32
C LEU A 178 14.74 -11.41 -4.96
N PHE A 179 14.21 -11.95 -3.86
CA PHE A 179 14.76 -11.76 -2.53
C PHE A 179 16.22 -12.23 -2.47
N CYS A 180 16.50 -13.46 -2.90
CA CYS A 180 17.86 -14.00 -2.95
C CYS A 180 18.78 -13.30 -3.97
N TYR A 181 18.23 -12.68 -5.01
CA TYR A 181 19.02 -11.98 -6.02
C TYR A 181 19.39 -10.55 -5.62
N TYR A 182 18.52 -9.84 -4.89
CA TYR A 182 18.75 -8.46 -4.44
C TYR A 182 19.35 -8.36 -3.04
N GLY A 183 19.15 -9.38 -2.19
CA GLY A 183 19.78 -9.51 -0.87
C GLY A 183 21.24 -9.92 -0.97
#